data_AF-A0A7C5VHJ3-F1
#
_entry.id   AF-A0A7C5VHJ3-F1
#
_cell.length_a   1.000
_cell.length_b   1.000
_cell.length_c   1.000
_cell.angle_alpha   90.00
_cell.angle_beta   90.00
_cell.angle_gamma   90.00
#
_symmetry.space_group_name_H-M   'P 1'
#
loop_
_entity.id
_entity.type
_entity.pdbx_description
1 polymer ?
#
loop_
_entity_poly.entity_id
_entity_poly.type
_entity_poly.pdbx_seq_one_letter_code
_entity_poly.pdbx_strand_id
1 'polypeptide(L)' 'MSYKRGRRLEYEVRDLFASRGWLVVRAAGSKPVDLVCIKGGQAVLVECKYNDRPSHEELEKLSEVSRVSGAKVLL' A
#
# COMPACT_ATOMS: atom_id res chain seq x y z
N MET A 1 -6.53 0.82 17.54
CA MET A 1 -7.16 1.41 16.34
C MET A 1 -8.45 0.66 16.04
N SER A 2 -9.56 1.31 15.67
CA SER A 2 -10.74 0.54 15.22
C SER A 2 -10.45 0.01 13.83
N TYR A 3 -10.47 -1.32 13.67
CA TYR A 3 -10.28 -2.02 12.39
C TYR A 3 -11.12 -1.44 11.25
N LYS A 4 -12.29 -0.88 11.56
CA LYS A 4 -13.18 -0.20 10.61
C LYS A 4 -12.57 1.05 9.97
N ARG A 5 -11.71 1.79 10.69
CA ARG A 5 -11.08 3.03 10.19
C ARG A 5 -9.93 2.73 9.23
N GLY A 6 -9.06 1.76 9.56
CA GLY A 6 -7.98 1.32 8.66
C GLY A 6 -8.54 0.78 7.34
N ARG A 7 -9.54 -0.11 7.42
CA ARG A 7 -10.22 -0.65 6.24
C ARG A 7 -10.87 0.43 5.36
N ARG A 8 -11.40 1.50 5.96
CA ARG A 8 -11.96 2.62 5.19
C ARG A 8 -10.88 3.35 4.39
N LEU A 9 -9.72 3.63 5.01
CA LEU A 9 -8.59 4.25 4.33
C LEU A 9 -8.11 3.38 3.15
N GLU A 10 -7.94 2.06 3.36
CA GLU A 10 -7.58 1.13 2.28
C GLU A 10 -8.54 1.22 1.09
N TYR A 11 -9.85 1.28 1.35
CA TYR A 11 -10.85 1.40 0.29
C TYR A 11 -10.81 2.76 -0.41
N GLU A 12 -10.65 3.85 0.32
CA GLU A 12 -10.54 5.19 -0.27
C GLU A 12 -9.28 5.30 -1.17
N VAL A 13 -8.14 4.76 -0.72
CA VAL A 13 -6.91 4.71 -1.52
C VAL A 13 -7.08 3.80 -2.75
N ARG A 14 -7.67 2.61 -2.57
CA ARG A 14 -8.00 1.70 -3.68
C ARG A 14 -8.83 2.41 -4.74
N ASP A 15 -9.92 3.06 -4.33
CA ASP A 15 -10.86 3.73 -5.24
C ASP A 15 -10.22 4.94 -5.93
N LEU A 16 -9.32 5.65 -5.25
CA LEU A 16 -8.52 6.72 -5.85
C LEU A 16 -7.60 6.22 -6.96
N PHE A 17 -6.88 5.11 -6.74
CA PHE A 17 -6.02 4.53 -7.77
C PHE A 17 -6.87 3.96 -8.92
N ALA A 18 -7.93 3.22 -8.61
CA ALA A 18 -8.83 2.63 -9.59
C ALA A 18 -9.48 3.69 -10.49
N SER A 19 -10.02 4.76 -9.91
CA SER A 19 -10.62 5.88 -10.67
C SER A 19 -9.63 6.60 -11.58
N ARG A 20 -8.32 6.50 -11.30
CA ARG A 20 -7.23 7.02 -12.14
C ARG A 20 -6.72 6.00 -13.17
N GLY A 21 -7.41 4.88 -13.34
CA GLY A 21 -7.11 3.86 -14.34
C GLY A 21 -5.96 2.94 -13.96
N TRP A 22 -5.71 2.74 -12.66
CA TRP A 22 -4.79 1.71 -12.18
C TRP A 22 -5.54 0.40 -11.93
N LEU A 23 -4.91 -0.73 -12.27
CA LEU A 23 -5.31 -2.03 -11.74
C LEU A 23 -4.88 -2.08 -10.27
N VAL A 24 -5.80 -2.35 -9.35
CA VAL A 24 -5.51 -2.42 -7.91
C VAL A 24 -5.82 -3.81 -7.38
N VAL A 25 -4.84 -4.44 -6.75
CA VAL A 25 -4.96 -5.74 -6.06
C VAL A 25 -4.73 -5.53 -4.57
N ARG A 26 -5.64 -6.03 -3.73
CA ARG A 26 -5.43 -6.07 -2.28
C ARG A 26 -4.60 -7.29 -1.92
N ALA A 27 -3.54 -7.12 -1.14
CA ALA A 27 -2.75 -8.26 -0.73
C ALA A 27 -3.46 -9.03 0.41
N ALA A 28 -3.38 -10.36 0.35
CA ALA A 28 -3.98 -11.21 1.37
C ALA A 28 -3.29 -10.97 2.73
N GLY A 29 -4.08 -10.65 3.75
CA GLY A 29 -3.57 -10.42 5.10
C GLY A 29 -2.66 -9.20 5.25
N SER A 30 -2.74 -8.21 4.35
CA SER A 30 -1.92 -6.99 4.36
C SER A 30 -0.42 -7.29 4.32
N LYS A 31 -0.02 -8.26 3.50
CA LYS A 31 1.39 -8.67 3.33
C LYS A 31 1.73 -8.89 1.86
N PRO A 32 2.90 -8.40 1.39
CA PRO A 32 3.87 -7.58 2.13
C PRO A 32 3.45 -6.10 2.28
N VAL A 33 2.39 -5.68 1.60
CA VAL A 33 1.78 -4.34 1.67
C VAL A 33 0.25 -4.48 1.57
N ASP A 34 -0.53 -3.42 1.85
CA ASP A 34 -1.99 -3.46 1.68
C ASP A 34 -2.46 -3.54 0.21
N LEU A 35 -1.90 -2.70 -0.66
CA LEU A 35 -2.32 -2.57 -2.06
C LEU A 35 -1.15 -2.66 -3.04
N VAL A 36 -1.40 -3.33 -4.16
CA VAL A 36 -0.53 -3.35 -5.34
C VAL A 36 -1.26 -2.65 -6.48
N CYS A 37 -0.75 -1.49 -6.90
CA CYS A 37 -1.32 -0.67 -7.96
C CYS A 37 -0.44 -0.77 -9.21
N ILE A 38 -1.00 -1.19 -10.34
CA ILE A 38 -0.27 -1.40 -11.60
C ILE A 38 -0.91 -0.56 -12.72
N LYS A 39 -0.10 0.17 -13.49
CA LYS A 39 -0.56 0.91 -14.67
C LYS A 39 0.58 1.07 -15.68
N GLY A 40 0.35 0.64 -16.92
CA GLY A 40 1.29 0.89 -18.02
C GLY A 40 2.72 0.39 -17.76
N GLY A 41 2.87 -0.77 -17.13
CA GLY A 41 4.18 -1.34 -16.77
C GLY A 41 4.82 -0.76 -15.50
N GLN A 42 4.20 0.23 -14.87
CA GLN A 42 4.63 0.76 -13.57
C GLN A 42 3.86 0.09 -12.43
N ALA A 43 4.55 -0.13 -11.31
CA ALA A 43 3.97 -0.61 -10.08
C ALA A 43 4.20 0.39 -8.94
N VAL A 44 3.15 0.61 -8.14
CA VAL A 44 3.19 1.34 -6.87
C VAL A 44 2.62 0.42 -5.80
N LEU A 45 3.40 0.23 -4.75
CA LEU A 45 3.01 -0.57 -3.58
C LEU A 45 2.58 0.39 -2.47
N VAL A 46 1.45 0.13 -1.82
CA VAL A 46 0.90 1.05 -0.82
C VAL A 46 0.62 0.31 0.47
N GLU A 47 1.19 0.80 1.56
CA GLU A 47 0.85 0.48 2.94
C GLU A 47 -0.02 1.61 3.48
N CYS A 48 -1.17 1.32 4.08
CA CYS A 48 -2.11 2.35 4.55
C CYS A 48 -1.98 2.53 6.07
N LYS A 49 -1.38 3.66 6.51
CA LYS A 49 -1.30 3.98 7.94
C LYS A 49 -2.17 5.18 8.33
N TYR A 50 -3.02 5.04 9.36
CA TYR A 50 -3.88 6.13 9.85
C TYR A 50 -3.38 6.70 11.18
N ASN A 51 -2.94 7.97 11.19
CA ASN A 51 -2.52 8.72 12.37
C ASN A 51 -1.52 7.98 13.28
N ASP A 52 -0.64 7.19 12.69
CA ASP A 52 0.40 6.47 13.41
C ASP A 52 1.73 6.64 12.69
N ARG A 53 2.82 6.77 13.46
CA ARG A 53 4.16 6.86 12.89
C ARG A 53 4.62 5.45 12.58
N PRO A 54 5.23 5.20 11.41
CA PRO A 54 5.87 3.91 11.17
C PRO A 54 7.02 3.71 12.17
N SER A 55 7.09 2.50 12.72
CA SER A 55 8.24 2.02 13.44
C SER A 55 9.44 1.88 12.49
N HIS A 56 10.64 1.84 13.05
CA HIS A 56 11.86 1.63 12.26
C HIS A 56 11.81 0.30 11.50
N GLU A 57 11.34 -0.77 12.14
CA GLU A 57 11.20 -2.10 11.53
C GLU A 57 10.21 -2.11 10.35
N GLU A 58 9.08 -1.40 10.45
CA GLU A 58 8.16 -1.22 9.33
C GLU A 58 8.82 -0.48 8.16
N LEU A 59 9.57 0.60 8.45
CA LEU A 59 10.29 1.34 7.41
C LEU A 59 11.35 0.48 6.73
N GLU A 60 12.11 -0.32 7.50
CA GLU A 60 13.10 -1.26 6.95
C GLU A 60 12.44 -2.30 6.04
N LYS A 61 11.31 -2.89 6.47
CA LYS A 61 10.53 -3.84 5.66
C LYS A 61 10.04 -3.21 4.36
N LEU A 62 9.47 -2.00 4.41
CA LEU A 62 8.98 -1.31 3.22
C LEU A 62 10.13 -0.88 2.29
N SER A 63 11.27 -0.49 2.85
CA SER A 63 12.49 -0.21 2.09
C SER A 63 13.00 -1.46 1.36
N GLU A 64 13.00 -2.60 2.04
CA GLU A 64 13.37 -3.89 1.46
C GLU A 64 12.42 -4.30 0.34
N VAL A 65 11.12 -4.16 0.56
CA VAL A 65 10.09 -4.40 -0.47
C VAL A 65 10.33 -3.51 -1.69
N SER A 66 10.62 -2.23 -1.50
CA SER A 66 10.95 -1.32 -2.60
C SER A 66 12.20 -1.76 -3.36
N ARG A 67 13.26 -2.12 -2.63
CA ARG A 67 14.54 -2.55 -3.19
C ARG A 67 14.42 -3.83 -4.03
N VAL A 68 13.69 -4.83 -3.52
CA VAL A 68 13.53 -6.13 -4.19
C VAL A 68 12.59 -6.05 -5.38
N SER A 69 11.49 -5.28 -5.26
CA SER A 69 10.50 -5.16 -6.34
C SER A 69 10.90 -4.16 -7.42
N GLY A 70 11.79 -3.22 -7.11
CA GLY A 70 12.05 -2.04 -7.94
C GLY A 70 10.87 -1.06 -8.02
N ALA A 71 9.78 -1.32 -7.29
CA ALA A 71 8.59 -0.49 -7.28
C ALA A 71 8.69 0.61 -6.22
N LYS A 72 7.98 1.72 -6.48
CA LYS A 72 7.82 2.77 -5.47
C LYS A 72 6.88 2.26 -4.37
N VAL A 73 7.31 2.40 -3.12
CA VAL A 73 6.46 2.12 -1.96
C VAL A 73 5.94 3.45 -1.39
N LEU A 74 4.65 3.51 -1.11
CA LEU A 74 3.97 4.60 -0.42
C LEU A 74 3.48 4.11 0.95
N LEU A 75 3.57 4.96 1.95
CA LEU A 75 3.07 4.75 3.30
C LEU A 75 2.09 5.87 3.68
#